data_AF-X0HYG8-F1
#
_entry.id   AF-X0HYG8-F1
#
_cell.length_a   1.000
_cell.length_b   1.000
_cell.length_c   1.000
_cell.angle_alpha   90.00
_cell.angle_beta   90.00
_cell.angle_gamma   90.00
#
_symmetry.space_group_name_H-M   'P 1'
#
loop_
_entity.id
_entity.type
_entity.pdbx_description
1 polymer ?
#
loop_
_entity_poly.entity_id
_entity_poly.type
_entity_poly.pdbx_seq_one_letter_code
_entity_poly.pdbx_strand_id
1 'polypeptide(L)'
;MKFTSFLLGFAATAIASPISKRAVFSQTTYDDLSISGGTAGNAHVNQIANDAEDEAFNPAIDAASGEAADALQRGKIKNKVLKLTATILKLQAQQAQGEDVADKLAEENKKLQNNISQDKDEAGKASTFLAFDATTS
;
A
#
# COMPACT_ATOMS: atom_id res chain seq x y z
N MET A 1 26.52 24.97 -76.30
CA MET A 1 26.47 25.08 -74.82
C MET A 1 25.15 24.49 -74.36
N LYS A 2 25.21 23.58 -73.38
CA LYS A 2 24.08 22.85 -72.80
C LYS A 2 23.36 23.76 -71.80
N PHE A 3 22.04 23.90 -71.89
CA PHE A 3 21.23 24.40 -70.76
C PHE A 3 19.94 23.59 -70.66
N THR A 4 20.01 22.62 -69.75
CA THR A 4 18.92 21.82 -69.21
C THR A 4 18.20 22.64 -68.15
N SER A 5 16.88 22.77 -68.23
CA SER A 5 16.05 23.23 -67.10
C SER A 5 15.03 22.15 -66.76
N PHE A 6 15.24 21.56 -65.59
CA PHE A 6 14.43 20.53 -64.95
C PHE A 6 13.09 21.11 -64.49
N LEU A 7 12.01 20.36 -64.74
CA LEU A 7 10.68 20.61 -64.21
C LEU A 7 10.61 19.98 -62.80
N LEU A 8 10.49 20.83 -61.78
CA LEU A 8 10.46 20.44 -60.37
C LEU A 8 9.03 19.97 -60.01
N GLY A 9 8.77 18.68 -60.10
CA GLY A 9 7.57 18.05 -59.57
C GLY A 9 7.78 17.67 -58.10
N PHE A 10 7.16 18.40 -57.17
CA PHE A 10 7.17 18.07 -55.75
C PHE A 10 5.85 17.39 -55.38
N ALA A 11 5.81 16.06 -55.40
CA ALA A 11 4.71 15.28 -54.83
C ALA A 11 5.12 14.86 -53.40
N ALA A 12 4.66 15.62 -52.40
CA ALA A 12 4.85 15.27 -51.00
C ALA A 12 3.86 14.17 -50.59
N THR A 13 4.28 12.90 -50.67
CA THR A 13 3.57 11.79 -50.02
C THR A 13 3.87 11.81 -48.52
N ALA A 14 2.94 12.30 -47.71
CA ALA A 14 2.98 12.15 -46.26
C ALA A 14 2.73 10.68 -45.90
N ILE A 15 3.79 9.91 -45.71
CA ILE A 15 3.70 8.61 -45.02
C ILE A 15 3.55 8.90 -43.52
N ALA A 16 2.32 8.81 -43.01
CA ALA A 16 2.09 8.73 -41.58
C ALA A 16 2.63 7.39 -41.07
N SER A 17 3.83 7.39 -40.49
CA SER A 17 4.37 6.24 -39.79
C SER A 17 3.38 5.79 -38.71
N PRO A 18 3.03 4.50 -38.60
CA PRO A 18 2.14 4.05 -37.54
C PRO A 18 2.79 4.35 -36.19
N ILE A 19 2.13 5.18 -35.39
CA ILE A 19 2.51 5.44 -34.01
C ILE A 19 2.43 4.10 -33.28
N SER A 20 3.58 3.57 -32.86
CA SER A 20 3.63 2.41 -31.98
C SER A 20 2.75 2.72 -30.76
N LYS A 21 1.67 1.93 -30.57
CA LYS A 21 0.84 2.03 -29.36
C LYS A 21 1.80 1.94 -28.17
N ARG A 22 1.79 2.96 -27.30
CA ARG A 22 2.62 2.99 -26.10
C ARG A 22 2.37 1.70 -25.34
N ALA A 23 3.35 0.80 -25.35
CA ALA A 23 3.31 -0.57 -24.82
C ALA A 23 3.29 -0.62 -23.28
N VAL A 24 2.82 0.45 -22.63
CA VAL A 24 2.79 0.59 -21.16
C VAL A 24 1.86 -0.47 -20.52
N PHE A 25 0.96 -1.07 -21.30
CA PHE A 25 0.06 -2.14 -20.85
C PHE A 25 0.40 -3.54 -21.41
N SER A 26 1.52 -3.72 -22.12
CA SER A 26 1.84 -5.02 -22.75
C SER A 26 3.05 -5.75 -22.16
N GLN A 27 3.79 -5.13 -21.23
CA GLN A 27 4.92 -5.78 -20.53
C GLN A 27 4.73 -5.90 -19.02
N THR A 28 3.75 -5.20 -18.48
CA THR A 28 3.31 -5.34 -17.11
C THR A 28 2.21 -6.40 -17.13
N THR A 29 2.48 -7.57 -16.53
CA THR A 29 1.42 -8.55 -16.29
C THR A 29 0.35 -7.91 -15.41
N TYR A 30 -0.87 -8.47 -15.38
CA TYR A 30 -1.90 -7.99 -14.46
C TYR A 30 -1.34 -7.95 -13.03
N ASP A 31 -0.45 -8.86 -12.65
CA ASP A 31 0.19 -8.90 -11.33
C ASP A 31 1.22 -7.77 -11.08
N ASP A 32 1.82 -7.22 -12.14
CA ASP A 32 2.75 -6.07 -12.05
C ASP A 32 2.01 -4.71 -11.98
N LEU A 33 0.75 -4.64 -12.44
CA LEU A 33 -0.09 -3.42 -12.38
C LEU A 33 -1.15 -3.48 -11.28
N SER A 34 -1.59 -4.69 -10.95
CA SER A 34 -2.60 -4.96 -9.94
C SER A 34 -1.88 -5.31 -8.65
N ILE A 35 -1.96 -4.40 -7.68
CA ILE A 35 -1.67 -4.71 -6.26
C ILE A 35 -2.75 -5.68 -5.69
N SER A 36 -3.52 -6.35 -6.57
CA SER A 36 -4.66 -7.24 -6.32
C SER A 36 -5.79 -6.51 -5.59
N GLY A 37 -6.65 -5.85 -6.36
CA GLY A 37 -8.01 -5.44 -5.97
C GLY A 37 -8.21 -4.85 -4.56
N GLY A 38 -7.18 -4.20 -3.98
CA GLY A 38 -7.12 -3.85 -2.55
C GLY A 38 -6.86 -5.03 -1.60
N THR A 39 -7.37 -6.24 -1.86
CA THR A 39 -7.28 -7.39 -0.95
C THR A 39 -5.85 -7.87 -0.67
N ALA A 40 -4.98 -8.07 -1.68
CA ALA A 40 -3.61 -8.55 -1.41
C ALA A 40 -2.72 -7.46 -0.82
N GLY A 41 -2.78 -6.23 -1.35
CA GLY A 41 -2.05 -5.09 -0.77
C GLY A 41 -2.37 -4.90 0.72
N ASN A 42 -3.65 -4.95 1.09
CA ASN A 42 -4.06 -4.86 2.49
C ASN A 42 -3.62 -6.07 3.33
N ALA A 43 -3.55 -7.26 2.74
CA ALA A 43 -3.02 -8.45 3.41
C ALA A 43 -1.53 -8.29 3.71
N HIS A 44 -0.74 -7.74 2.78
CA HIS A 44 0.68 -7.45 3.00
C HIS A 44 0.87 -6.40 4.10
N VAL A 45 0.10 -5.31 4.10
CA VAL A 45 0.17 -4.31 5.19
C VAL A 45 -0.16 -4.94 6.55
N ASN A 46 -1.18 -5.80 6.62
CA ASN A 46 -1.52 -6.50 7.84
C ASN A 46 -0.38 -7.41 8.32
N GLN A 47 0.25 -8.16 7.41
CA GLN A 47 1.37 -9.04 7.70
C GLN A 47 2.57 -8.24 8.22
N ILE A 48 3.03 -7.23 7.47
CA ILE A 48 4.15 -6.37 7.86
C ILE A 48 3.92 -5.75 9.24
N ALA A 49 2.69 -5.31 9.52
CA ALA A 49 2.35 -4.73 10.82
C ALA A 49 2.32 -5.78 11.95
N ASN A 50 1.99 -7.05 11.67
CA ASN A 50 2.18 -8.13 12.64
C ASN A 50 3.66 -8.38 12.90
N ASP A 51 4.47 -8.48 11.84
CA ASP A 51 5.91 -8.74 11.99
C ASP A 51 6.60 -7.62 12.77
N ALA A 52 6.25 -6.35 12.50
CA ALA A 52 6.73 -5.22 13.29
C ALA A 52 6.26 -5.27 14.76
N GLU A 53 5.06 -5.79 15.04
CA GLU A 53 4.59 -5.97 16.41
C GLU A 53 5.45 -7.02 17.14
N ASP A 54 5.69 -8.17 16.50
CA ASP A 54 6.34 -9.31 17.11
C ASP A 54 7.87 -9.19 17.17
N GLU A 55 8.49 -8.63 16.15
CA GLU A 55 9.95 -8.58 16.00
C GLU A 55 10.58 -7.25 16.43
N ALA A 56 9.83 -6.14 16.37
CA ALA A 56 10.35 -4.82 16.73
C ALA A 56 9.74 -4.30 18.04
N PHE A 57 8.41 -4.17 18.11
CA PHE A 57 7.77 -3.53 19.28
C PHE A 57 7.83 -4.40 20.53
N ASN A 58 7.43 -5.67 20.47
CA ASN A 58 7.40 -6.54 21.66
C ASN A 58 8.78 -6.64 22.33
N PRO A 59 9.88 -6.93 21.61
CA PRO A 59 11.20 -7.03 22.23
C PRO A 59 11.70 -5.69 22.79
N ALA A 60 11.43 -4.58 22.08
CA ALA A 60 11.83 -3.25 22.54
C ALA A 60 11.08 -2.83 23.81
N ILE A 61 9.78 -3.16 23.91
CA ILE A 61 8.96 -2.88 25.09
C ILE A 61 9.45 -3.72 26.28
N ASP A 62 9.70 -5.01 26.08
CA ASP A 62 10.19 -5.92 27.12
C ASP A 62 11.56 -5.47 27.68
N ALA A 63 12.39 -4.84 26.86
CA ALA A 63 13.69 -4.30 27.24
C ALA A 63 13.63 -2.89 27.87
N ALA A 64 12.49 -2.22 27.82
CA ALA A 64 12.32 -0.84 28.29
C ALA A 64 11.51 -0.77 29.60
N SER A 65 11.55 0.39 30.26
CA SER A 65 10.69 0.66 31.43
C SER A 65 10.33 2.14 31.51
N GLY A 66 9.30 2.43 32.31
CA GLY A 66 8.76 3.78 32.48
C GLY A 66 8.36 4.43 31.16
N GLU A 67 8.63 5.72 31.03
CA GLU A 67 8.21 6.52 29.88
C GLU A 67 8.75 6.01 28.53
N ALA A 68 9.90 5.34 28.52
CA ALA A 68 10.44 4.73 27.31
C ALA A 68 9.57 3.55 26.83
N ALA A 69 9.14 2.69 27.75
CA ALA A 69 8.21 1.60 27.45
C ALA A 69 6.84 2.15 27.03
N ASP A 70 6.36 3.20 27.69
CA ASP A 70 5.08 3.84 27.35
C ASP A 70 5.13 4.48 25.95
N ALA A 71 6.25 5.10 25.57
CA ALA A 71 6.45 5.67 24.23
C ALA A 71 6.49 4.60 23.13
N LEU A 72 7.08 3.44 23.42
CA LEU A 72 7.07 2.27 22.54
C LEU A 72 5.67 1.66 22.43
N GLN A 73 4.93 1.55 23.54
CA GLN A 73 3.54 1.09 23.53
C GLN A 73 2.64 2.00 22.70
N ARG A 74 2.80 3.32 22.79
CA ARG A 74 2.10 4.27 21.90
C ARG A 74 2.43 4.04 20.43
N GLY A 75 3.70 3.78 20.10
CA GLY A 75 4.12 3.39 18.75
C GLY A 75 3.44 2.09 18.29
N LYS A 76 3.40 1.08 19.15
CA LYS A 76 2.71 -0.20 18.91
C LYS A 76 1.21 0.00 18.70
N ILE A 77 0.54 0.86 19.48
CA ILE A 77 -0.89 1.18 19.30
C ILE A 77 -1.14 1.78 17.92
N LYS A 78 -0.30 2.74 17.47
CA LYS A 78 -0.40 3.31 16.12
C LYS A 78 -0.22 2.25 15.03
N ASN A 79 0.73 1.34 15.20
CA ASN A 79 0.91 0.20 14.30
C ASN A 79 -0.33 -0.72 14.27
N LYS A 80 -0.95 -0.99 15.43
CA LYS A 80 -2.20 -1.77 15.50
C LYS A 80 -3.37 -1.08 14.81
N VAL A 81 -3.49 0.25 14.90
CA VAL A 81 -4.52 1.02 14.17
C VAL A 81 -4.31 0.86 12.65
N LEU A 82 -3.07 0.95 12.16
CA LEU A 82 -2.75 0.70 10.75
C LEU A 82 -3.12 -0.73 10.34
N LYS A 83 -2.68 -1.72 11.12
CA LYS A 83 -2.95 -3.15 10.90
C LYS A 83 -4.44 -3.45 10.74
N LEU A 84 -5.24 -2.94 11.68
CA LEU A 84 -6.68 -3.18 11.73
C LEU A 84 -7.42 -2.42 10.61
N THR A 85 -6.96 -1.21 10.26
CA THR A 85 -7.47 -0.49 9.09
C THR A 85 -7.29 -1.31 7.81
N ALA A 86 -6.09 -1.89 7.60
CA ALA A 86 -5.84 -2.76 6.46
C ALA A 86 -6.75 -3.99 6.46
N THR A 87 -6.95 -4.63 7.63
CA THR A 87 -7.90 -5.75 7.78
C THR A 87 -9.32 -5.35 7.38
N ILE A 88 -9.81 -4.18 7.83
CA ILE A 88 -11.14 -3.69 7.50
C ILE A 88 -11.27 -3.43 5.99
N LEU A 89 -10.29 -2.78 5.37
CA LEU A 89 -10.32 -2.52 3.93
C LEU A 89 -10.31 -3.83 3.12
N LYS A 90 -9.54 -4.84 3.56
CA LYS A 90 -9.56 -6.19 2.98
C LYS A 90 -10.95 -6.82 3.08
N LEU A 91 -11.55 -6.82 4.27
CA LEU A 91 -12.87 -7.40 4.49
C LEU A 91 -13.95 -6.65 3.68
N GLN A 92 -13.90 -5.32 3.61
CA GLN A 92 -14.81 -4.53 2.78
C GLN A 92 -14.67 -4.86 1.29
N ALA A 93 -13.45 -5.09 0.80
CA ALA A 93 -13.22 -5.55 -0.57
C ALA A 93 -13.81 -6.96 -0.81
N GLN A 94 -13.62 -7.88 0.14
CA GLN A 94 -14.22 -9.22 0.09
C GLN A 94 -15.76 -9.16 0.11
N GLN A 95 -16.34 -8.33 0.97
CA GLN A 95 -17.79 -8.09 1.03
C GLN A 95 -18.33 -7.57 -0.31
N ALA A 96 -17.62 -6.62 -0.93
CA ALA A 96 -17.97 -6.08 -2.25
C ALA A 96 -17.87 -7.12 -3.37
N GLN A 97 -17.03 -8.16 -3.19
CA GLN A 97 -16.91 -9.31 -4.08
C GLN A 97 -17.97 -10.39 -3.80
N GLY A 98 -18.86 -10.17 -2.82
CA GLY A 98 -19.96 -11.07 -2.48
C GLY A 98 -19.62 -12.11 -1.40
N GLU A 99 -18.48 -12.00 -0.74
CA GLU A 99 -18.16 -12.86 0.41
C GLU A 99 -18.96 -12.44 1.65
N ASP A 100 -19.43 -13.41 2.43
CA ASP A 100 -20.04 -13.14 3.74
C ASP A 100 -18.96 -12.94 4.80
N VAL A 101 -18.75 -11.68 5.17
CA VAL A 101 -17.74 -11.26 6.14
C VAL A 101 -18.33 -10.38 7.25
N ALA A 102 -19.66 -10.31 7.38
CA ALA A 102 -20.33 -9.35 8.26
C ALA A 102 -19.86 -9.46 9.72
N ASP A 103 -19.81 -10.68 10.26
CA ASP A 103 -19.40 -10.94 11.64
C ASP A 103 -17.92 -10.57 11.87
N LYS A 104 -17.04 -10.95 10.93
CA LYS A 104 -15.61 -10.61 10.99
C LYS A 104 -15.40 -9.11 10.93
N LEU A 105 -16.14 -8.41 10.05
CA LEU A 105 -16.06 -6.97 9.91
C LEU A 105 -16.51 -6.25 11.18
N ALA A 106 -17.55 -6.75 11.86
CA ALA A 106 -17.99 -6.22 13.15
C ALA A 106 -16.95 -6.44 14.27
N GLU A 107 -16.36 -7.63 14.34
CA GLU A 107 -15.31 -7.96 15.31
C GLU A 107 -14.06 -7.08 15.14
N GLU A 108 -13.53 -7.02 13.92
CA GLU A 108 -12.33 -6.25 13.60
C GLU A 108 -12.57 -4.74 13.77
N ASN A 109 -13.79 -4.24 13.50
CA ASN A 109 -14.13 -2.84 13.75
C ASN A 109 -14.11 -2.54 15.24
N LYS A 110 -14.61 -3.44 16.10
CA LYS A 110 -14.54 -3.25 17.55
C LYS A 110 -13.09 -3.16 18.03
N LYS A 111 -12.22 -4.04 17.52
CA LYS A 111 -10.77 -3.98 17.80
C LYS A 111 -10.18 -2.65 17.33
N LEU A 112 -10.51 -2.18 16.14
CA LEU A 112 -10.02 -0.92 15.59
C LEU A 112 -10.44 0.27 16.47
N GLN A 113 -11.72 0.36 16.83
CA GLN A 113 -12.23 1.44 17.67
C GLN A 113 -11.58 1.47 19.06
N ASN A 114 -11.33 0.30 19.66
CA ASN A 114 -10.63 0.23 20.94
C ASN A 114 -9.20 0.79 20.85
N ASN A 115 -8.44 0.45 19.81
CA ASN A 115 -7.07 0.96 19.64
C ASN A 115 -7.06 2.45 19.23
N ILE A 116 -8.04 2.91 18.45
CA ILE A 116 -8.23 4.35 18.16
C ILE A 116 -8.52 5.13 19.45
N SER A 117 -9.34 4.60 20.35
CA SER A 117 -9.59 5.24 21.64
C SER A 117 -8.31 5.37 22.45
N GLN A 118 -7.54 4.30 22.56
CA GLN A 118 -6.25 4.31 23.26
C GLN A 118 -5.26 5.31 22.64
N ASP A 119 -5.19 5.40 21.30
CA ASP A 119 -4.34 6.40 20.63
C ASP A 119 -4.77 7.84 20.94
N LYS A 120 -6.09 8.09 21.01
CA LYS A 120 -6.64 9.40 21.36
C LYS A 120 -6.38 9.76 22.82
N ASP A 121 -6.50 8.81 23.73
CA ASP A 121 -6.23 9.02 25.16
C ASP A 121 -4.76 9.39 25.41
N GLU A 122 -3.86 8.91 24.54
CA GLU A 122 -2.43 9.20 24.56
C GLU A 122 -2.01 10.38 23.64
N ALA A 123 -2.98 11.14 23.11
CA ALA A 123 -2.70 12.23 22.19
C ALA A 123 -1.76 13.30 22.80
N GLY A 124 -0.79 13.73 22.00
CA GLY A 124 0.19 14.75 22.40
C GLY A 124 1.39 14.22 23.20
N LYS A 125 1.38 12.96 23.63
CA LYS A 125 2.54 12.31 24.27
C LYS A 125 3.53 11.80 23.21
N ALA A 126 4.80 11.68 23.60
CA ALA A 126 5.87 11.24 22.70
C ALA A 126 5.71 9.76 22.32
N SER A 127 5.78 9.43 21.03
CA SER A 127 5.76 8.05 20.55
C SER A 127 7.13 7.70 19.96
N THR A 128 7.60 6.48 20.19
CA THR A 128 8.87 6.00 19.65
C THR A 128 8.65 5.28 18.32
N PHE A 129 9.36 5.72 17.29
CA PHE A 129 9.48 5.02 16.02
C PHE A 129 10.57 3.95 16.10
N LEU A 130 10.30 2.78 15.54
CA LEU A 130 11.29 1.72 15.32
C LEU A 130 11.42 1.49 13.82
N ALA A 131 12.66 1.49 13.33
CA ALA A 131 12.94 1.02 11.99
C ALA A 131 12.75 -0.51 11.96
N PHE A 132 12.10 -0.99 10.90
CA PHE A 132 11.83 -2.40 10.68
C PHE A 132 11.95 -2.68 9.18
N ASP A 133 12.73 -3.71 8.83
CA ASP A 133 12.88 -4.16 7.45
C ASP A 133 11.87 -5.25 7.19
N ALA A 134 10.88 -4.96 6.36
CA ALA A 134 9.81 -5.88 6.02
C ALA A 134 9.97 -6.43 4.61
N THR A 135 9.57 -7.69 4.40
CA THR A 135 9.53 -8.30 3.06
C THR A 135 8.12 -8.81 2.75
N THR A 136 7.62 -8.51 1.55
CA THR A 136 6.43 -9.16 1.00
C THR A 136 6.91 -10.21 0.00
N SER A 137 6.88 -11.47 0.39
CA SER A 137 7.25 -12.62 -0.45
C SER A 137 6.08 -13.11 -1.28
#